data_AF-A0AAD4VHU7-F1
#
_entry.id   AF-A0AAD4VHU7-F1
#
_cell.length_a   1.000
_cell.length_b   1.000
_cell.length_c   1.000
_cell.angle_alpha   90.00
_cell.angle_beta   90.00
_cell.angle_gamma   90.00
#
_symmetry.space_group_name_H-M   'P 1'
#
loop_
_entity.id
_entity.type
_entity.pdbx_description
1 polymer ?
#
loop_
_entity_poly.entity_id
_entity_poly.type
_entity_poly.pdbx_seq_one_letter_code
_entity_poly.pdbx_strand_id
1 'polypeptide(L)'
;MQDVASWLKIREAAGMASYALTYGYDAILPMETTVQSIRIAQQHNLVGKDYSQAILLELEGLNTSKIDTLNKLLAGKEVVERAYNKRVKNKSFEEGEIVWRTVLPVGAHVAGYGK
;
A
#
# COMPACT_ATOMS: atom_id res chain seq x y z
N MET A 1 14.86 -15.76 -1.53
CA MET A 1 15.54 -14.99 -2.60
C MET A 1 14.57 -14.17 -3.48
N GLN A 2 13.24 -14.24 -3.29
CA GLN A 2 12.24 -13.50 -4.11
C GLN A 2 11.94 -12.06 -3.63
N ASP A 3 12.35 -11.68 -2.42
CA ASP A 3 11.98 -10.38 -1.83
C ASP A 3 12.68 -9.20 -2.53
N VAL A 4 14.00 -9.27 -2.71
CA VAL A 4 14.81 -8.12 -3.14
C VAL A 4 14.47 -7.64 -4.55
N ALA A 5 14.12 -8.57 -5.45
CA ALA A 5 13.69 -8.25 -6.81
C ALA A 5 12.30 -7.61 -6.86
N SER A 6 11.41 -7.98 -5.93
CA SER A 6 10.09 -7.36 -5.77
C SER A 6 10.22 -5.91 -5.29
N TRP A 7 11.09 -5.68 -4.30
CA TRP A 7 11.37 -4.35 -3.75
C TRP A 7 12.04 -3.40 -4.77
N LEU A 8 12.95 -3.90 -5.61
CA LEU A 8 13.57 -3.09 -6.67
C LEU A 8 12.54 -2.64 -7.72
N LYS A 9 11.60 -3.52 -8.07
CA LYS A 9 10.59 -3.28 -9.10
C LYS A 9 9.54 -2.24 -8.66
N ILE A 10 9.17 -2.25 -7.38
CA ILE A 10 8.29 -1.22 -6.78
C ILE A 10 8.99 0.15 -6.81
N ARG A 11 10.29 0.18 -6.56
CA ARG A 11 11.09 1.40 -6.51
C ARG A 11 11.24 2.06 -7.89
N GLU A 12 11.44 1.27 -8.95
CA GLU A 12 11.44 1.78 -10.34
C GLU A 12 10.06 2.28 -10.78
N ALA A 13 8.98 1.58 -10.43
CA ALA A 13 7.62 1.97 -10.82
C ALA A 13 7.14 3.26 -10.11
N ALA A 14 7.59 3.51 -8.88
CA ALA A 14 7.21 4.70 -8.11
C ALA A 14 8.12 5.92 -8.37
N GLY A 15 9.27 5.74 -9.03
CA GLY A 15 10.27 6.81 -9.24
C GLY A 15 10.83 7.39 -7.93
N MET A 16 10.61 6.74 -6.79
CA MET A 16 10.93 7.26 -5.47
C MET A 16 12.31 6.81 -4.99
N ALA A 17 13.08 7.76 -4.44
CA ALA A 17 14.35 7.46 -3.78
C ALA A 17 14.11 6.54 -2.57
N SER A 18 14.96 5.51 -2.40
CA SER A 18 14.80 4.49 -1.36
C SER A 18 14.68 5.07 0.05
N TYR A 19 15.32 6.22 0.29
CA TYR A 19 15.25 6.94 1.56
C TYR A 19 13.88 7.57 1.83
N ALA A 20 13.26 8.19 0.82
CA ALA A 20 11.93 8.79 0.93
C ALA A 20 10.86 7.74 1.27
N LEU A 21 11.04 6.50 0.81
CA LEU A 21 10.14 5.40 1.16
C LEU A 21 10.21 5.01 2.64
N THR A 22 11.41 5.07 3.24
CA THR A 22 11.61 4.67 4.65
C THR A 22 11.25 5.78 5.62
N TYR A 23 11.56 7.03 5.28
CA TYR A 23 11.47 8.16 6.20
C TYR A 23 10.39 9.19 5.84
N GLY A 24 9.79 9.09 4.65
CA GLY A 24 8.71 9.98 4.20
C GLY A 24 9.18 11.34 3.65
N TYR A 25 10.49 11.60 3.60
CA TYR A 25 11.07 12.84 3.06
C TYR A 25 12.25 12.55 2.13
N ASP A 26 12.50 13.44 1.17
CA ASP A 26 13.64 13.32 0.26
C ASP A 26 14.97 13.40 1.02
N ALA A 27 15.92 12.56 0.61
CA ALA A 27 17.24 12.51 1.22
C ALA A 27 18.02 13.81 0.94
N ILE A 28 18.59 14.40 2.00
CA ILE A 28 19.57 15.47 1.84
C ILE A 28 20.91 14.83 1.48
N LEU A 29 21.39 15.08 0.26
CA LEU A 29 22.68 14.55 -0.17
C LEU A 29 23.83 15.32 0.49
N PRO A 30 24.96 14.66 0.84
CA PRO A 30 26.11 15.33 1.43
C PRO A 30 26.63 16.52 0.61
N MET A 31 26.60 16.41 -0.72
CA MET A 31 26.97 17.51 -1.63
C MET A 31 26.12 18.77 -1.42
N GLU A 32 24.83 18.60 -1.07
CA GLU A 32 23.93 19.71 -0.82
C GLU A 32 24.29 20.45 0.46
N THR A 33 24.77 19.73 1.49
CA THR A 33 25.25 20.34 2.75
C THR A 33 26.51 21.16 2.55
N THR A 34 27.42 20.71 1.68
CA THR A 34 28.63 21.46 1.35
C THR A 34 28.37 22.71 0.52
N VAL A 35 27.38 22.68 -0.38
CA VAL A 35 27.04 23.80 -1.26
C VAL A 35 25.98 24.73 -0.64
N GLN A 36 25.47 24.41 0.55
CA GLN A 36 24.37 25.13 1.22
C GLN A 36 23.19 25.31 0.26
N SER A 37 22.67 24.19 -0.24
CA SER A 37 21.58 24.19 -1.21
C SER A 37 20.35 24.97 -0.70
N ILE A 38 19.50 25.42 -1.62
CA ILE A 38 18.27 26.16 -1.29
C ILE A 38 17.42 25.40 -0.27
N ARG A 39 17.38 24.06 -0.33
CA ARG A 39 16.67 23.22 0.65
C ARG A 39 17.20 23.41 2.07
N ILE A 40 18.52 23.45 2.23
CA ILE A 40 19.19 23.63 3.52
C ILE A 40 19.04 25.07 4.01
N ALA A 41 19.18 26.05 3.12
CA ALA A 41 18.92 27.45 3.45
C ALA A 41 17.46 27.70 3.88
N GLN A 42 16.50 27.03 3.23
CA GLN A 42 15.09 27.07 3.61
C GLN A 42 14.84 26.40 4.96
N GLN A 43 15.47 25.24 5.25
CA GLN A 43 15.41 24.62 6.58
C GLN A 43 16.01 25.51 7.68
N HIS A 44 17.13 26.18 7.41
CA HIS A 44 17.76 27.10 8.38
C HIS A 44 16.97 28.39 8.61
N ASN A 45 16.16 28.82 7.64
CA ASN A 45 15.28 29.98 7.76
C ASN A 45 13.95 29.69 8.48
N LEU A 46 13.65 28.43 8.77
CA LEU A 46 12.49 28.06 9.58
C LEU A 46 12.90 28.16 11.06
N VAL A 47 12.41 29.20 11.75
CA VAL A 47 12.52 29.30 13.21
C VAL A 47 11.96 27.99 13.80
N GLY A 48 12.64 27.37 14.77
CA GLY A 48 12.31 26.00 15.22
C GLY A 48 10.84 25.77 15.62
N LYS A 49 10.11 26.83 15.98
CA LYS A 49 8.66 26.80 16.24
C LYS A 49 7.83 26.64 14.95
N ASP A 50 8.20 27.33 13.89
CA ASP A 50 7.49 27.28 12.60
C ASP A 50 7.77 25.95 11.88
N TYR A 51 9.00 25.43 12.00
CA TYR A 51 9.36 24.10 11.49
C TYR A 51 8.54 22.98 12.14
N SER A 52 8.45 22.98 13.47
CA SER A 52 7.69 21.97 14.21
C SER A 52 6.19 22.02 13.90
N GLN A 53 5.63 23.22 13.69
CA GLN A 53 4.24 23.37 13.29
C GLN A 53 3.97 22.85 11.86
N ALA A 54 4.88 23.11 10.91
CA ALA A 54 4.76 22.61 9.54
C ALA A 54 4.80 21.07 9.48
N ILE A 55 5.74 20.45 10.20
CA ILE A 55 5.85 18.98 10.29
C ILE A 55 4.60 18.36 10.92
N LEU A 56 4.02 19.00 11.94
CA LEU A 56 2.77 18.52 12.54
C LEU A 56 1.60 18.54 11.56
N LEU A 57 1.46 19.61 10.77
CA LEU A 57 0.40 19.74 9.76
C LEU A 57 0.55 18.69 8.64
N GLU A 58 1.77 18.46 8.16
CA GLU A 58 2.04 17.42 7.16
C GLU A 58 1.73 16.02 7.71
N LEU A 59 2.13 15.74 8.95
CA LEU A 59 1.87 14.46 9.60
C LEU A 59 0.37 14.21 9.81
N GLU A 60 -0.38 15.25 10.18
CA GLU A 60 -1.84 15.19 10.30
C GLU A 60 -2.51 14.93 8.94
N GLY A 61 -2.05 15.60 7.87
CA GLY A 61 -2.49 15.33 6.51
C GLY A 61 -2.20 13.89 6.04
N LEU A 62 -1.03 13.36 6.40
CA LEU A 62 -0.67 11.98 6.09
C LEU A 62 -1.55 10.97 6.86
N ASN A 63 -1.87 11.27 8.12
CA ASN A 63 -2.75 10.45 8.94
C ASN A 63 -4.18 10.40 8.38
N THR A 64 -4.73 11.54 7.94
CA THR A 64 -6.07 11.59 7.32
C THR A 64 -6.12 10.80 6.01
N SER A 65 -5.12 10.95 5.14
CA SER A 65 -5.00 10.15 3.90
C SER A 65 -4.92 8.64 4.17
N LYS A 66 -4.18 8.25 5.22
CA LYS A 66 -4.09 6.85 5.66
C LYS A 66 -5.43 6.31 6.15
N ILE A 67 -6.18 7.10 6.92
CA ILE A 67 -7.51 6.71 7.39
C ILE A 67 -8.48 6.55 6.20
N ASP A 68 -8.46 7.46 5.24
CA ASP A 68 -9.31 7.40 4.05
C ASP A 68 -9.02 6.19 3.17
N THR A 69 -7.74 5.86 2.97
CA THR A 69 -7.35 4.66 2.21
C THR A 69 -7.78 3.38 2.91
N LEU A 70 -7.64 3.30 4.23
CA LEU A 70 -8.13 2.17 5.03
C LEU A 70 -9.66 2.03 4.94
N ASN A 71 -10.39 3.14 5.07
CA ASN A 71 -11.86 3.14 4.96
C ASN A 71 -12.32 2.65 3.59
N LYS A 72 -11.67 3.10 2.50
CA LYS A 72 -11.96 2.63 1.14
C LYS A 72 -11.70 1.13 0.97
N LEU A 73 -10.61 0.62 1.54
CA LEU A 73 -10.28 -0.80 1.51
C LEU A 73 -11.33 -1.63 2.27
N LEU A 74 -11.71 -1.21 3.48
CA LEU A 74 -12.74 -1.87 4.27
C LEU A 74 -14.09 -1.87 3.54
N ALA A 75 -14.52 -0.74 2.99
CA ALA A 75 -15.74 -0.64 2.20
C ALA A 75 -15.69 -1.57 0.97
N GLY A 76 -14.55 -1.63 0.27
CA GLY A 76 -14.35 -2.55 -0.84
C GLY A 76 -14.48 -4.02 -0.42
N LYS A 77 -13.87 -4.40 0.71
CA LYS A 77 -13.97 -5.75 1.28
C LYS A 77 -15.42 -6.12 1.57
N GLU A 78 -16.19 -5.24 2.20
CA GLU A 78 -17.60 -5.50 2.49
C GLU A 78 -18.44 -5.68 1.21
N VAL A 79 -18.19 -4.89 0.17
CA VAL A 79 -18.89 -5.04 -1.12
C VAL A 79 -18.61 -6.40 -1.74
N VAL A 80 -17.33 -6.82 -1.75
CA VAL A 80 -16.92 -8.13 -2.26
C VAL A 80 -17.55 -9.26 -1.45
N GLU A 81 -17.50 -9.16 -0.12
CA GLU A 81 -18.10 -10.13 0.79
C GLU A 81 -19.62 -10.27 0.57
N ARG A 82 -20.35 -9.15 0.49
CA ARG A 82 -21.79 -9.16 0.21
C ARG A 82 -22.10 -9.78 -1.16
N ALA A 83 -21.32 -9.47 -2.18
CA ALA A 83 -21.50 -10.05 -3.51
C ALA A 83 -21.24 -11.57 -3.52
N TYR A 84 -20.21 -12.01 -2.80
CA TYR A 84 -19.89 -13.42 -2.63
C TYR A 84 -20.98 -14.16 -1.84
N ASN A 85 -21.35 -13.66 -0.66
CA ASN A 85 -22.35 -14.27 0.22
C ASN A 85 -23.74 -14.32 -0.41
N LYS A 86 -24.07 -13.44 -1.37
CA LYS A 86 -25.30 -13.53 -2.16
C LYS A 86 -25.31 -14.72 -3.13
N ARG A 87 -24.15 -15.13 -3.64
CA ARG A 87 -24.01 -16.18 -4.66
C ARG A 87 -23.68 -17.54 -4.04
N VAL A 88 -22.95 -17.54 -2.94
CA VAL A 88 -22.50 -18.76 -2.28
C VAL A 88 -23.49 -19.14 -1.19
N LYS A 89 -24.00 -20.37 -1.27
CA LYS A 89 -24.76 -20.98 -0.19
C LYS A 89 -23.82 -21.86 0.63
N ASN A 90 -23.81 -21.65 1.94
CA ASN A 90 -23.10 -22.53 2.85
C ASN A 90 -23.68 -23.95 2.74
N LYS A 91 -22.79 -24.92 2.58
CA LYS A 91 -23.12 -26.35 2.65
C LYS A 91 -22.29 -26.94 3.79
N SER A 92 -22.97 -27.52 4.77
CA SER A 92 -22.36 -28.38 5.77
C SER A 92 -22.39 -29.82 5.25
N PHE A 93 -21.38 -30.61 5.60
CA PHE A 93 -21.28 -32.02 5.24
C PHE A 93 -20.96 -32.83 6.49
N GLU A 94 -21.54 -34.02 6.60
CA GLU A 94 -21.31 -34.94 7.72
C GLU A 94 -20.28 -36.02 7.37
N GLU A 95 -19.71 -36.67 8.39
CA GLU A 95 -18.76 -37.76 8.19
C GLU A 95 -19.44 -38.94 7.49
N GLY A 96 -18.91 -39.35 6.33
CA GLY A 96 -19.47 -40.39 5.47
C GLY A 96 -20.23 -39.90 4.23
N GLU A 97 -20.45 -38.59 4.10
CA GLU A 97 -21.06 -38.03 2.88
C GLU A 97 -20.07 -37.95 1.71
N ILE A 98 -20.48 -38.47 0.55
CA ILE A 98 -19.67 -38.44 -0.67
C ILE A 98 -19.91 -37.11 -1.40
N VAL A 99 -18.85 -36.31 -1.53
CA VAL A 99 -18.86 -35.02 -2.23
C VAL A 99 -17.93 -35.00 -3.43
N TRP A 100 -18.40 -34.38 -4.52
CA TRP A 100 -17.59 -34.14 -5.71
C TRP A 100 -16.57 -33.04 -5.45
N ARG A 101 -15.28 -33.35 -5.63
CA ARG A 101 -14.18 -32.36 -5.58
C ARG A 101 -13.86 -31.89 -6.98
N THR A 102 -14.05 -30.60 -7.25
CA THR A 102 -13.56 -30.00 -8.49
C THR A 102 -12.04 -29.85 -8.40
N VAL A 103 -11.30 -30.58 -9.23
CA VAL A 103 -9.86 -30.38 -9.41
C VAL A 103 -9.69 -29.38 -10.55
N LEU A 104 -9.35 -28.14 -10.23
CA LEU A 104 -9.04 -27.14 -11.24
C LEU A 104 -7.69 -27.47 -11.87
N PRO A 105 -7.59 -27.64 -13.20
CA PRO A 105 -6.30 -27.76 -13.86
C PRO A 105 -5.57 -26.43 -13.73
N VAL A 106 -4.37 -26.44 -13.15
CA VAL A 106 -3.52 -25.25 -13.11
C VAL A 106 -3.16 -24.88 -14.56
N GLY A 107 -3.79 -23.83 -15.08
CA GLY A 107 -3.55 -23.31 -16.43
C GLY A 107 -4.66 -23.54 -17.47
N ALA A 108 -5.79 -24.18 -17.14
CA ALA A 108 -6.91 -24.29 -18.07
C ALA A 108 -7.83 -23.06 -17.99
N HIS A 109 -7.90 -22.29 -19.08
CA HIS A 109 -8.93 -21.28 -19.27
C HIS A 109 -10.27 -21.97 -19.56
N VAL A 110 -11.03 -22.27 -18.50
CA VAL A 110 -12.38 -22.82 -18.64
C VAL A 110 -13.34 -21.67 -18.91
N ALA A 111 -13.76 -21.52 -20.17
CA ALA A 111 -14.77 -20.54 -20.57
C ALA A 111 -16.09 -20.85 -19.85
N GLY A 112 -16.43 -20.04 -18.84
CA GLY A 112 -17.68 -20.19 -18.08
C GLY A 112 -17.57 -19.89 -16.58
N TYR A 113 -16.37 -19.82 -16.01
CA TYR A 113 -16.18 -19.42 -14.61
C TYR A 113 -15.64 -17.99 -14.51
N GLY A 114 -16.55 -17.04 -14.29
CA GLY A 114 -16.25 -15.66 -13.90
C GLY A 114 -16.16 -14.68 -15.07
N LYS A 115 -17.01 -13.65 -15.07
CA LYS A 115 -16.67 -12.35 -15.66
C LYS A 115 -15.77 -11.60 -14.69
#